data_AF-A0A6P3Z678-F1
#
_entry.id   AF-A0A6P3Z678-F1
#
_cell.length_a   1.000
_cell.length_b   1.000
_cell.length_c   1.000
_cell.angle_alpha   90.00
_cell.angle_beta   90.00
_cell.angle_gamma   90.00
#
_symmetry.space_group_name_H-M   'P 1'
#
loop_
_entity.id
_entity.type
_entity.pdbx_description
1 polymer ?
#
loop_
_entity_poly.entity_id
_entity_poly.type
_entity_poly.pdbx_seq_one_letter_code
_entity_poly.pdbx_strand_id
1 'polypeptide(L)'
;MEDTIRDHPIWAGATDEEVDSAMEGLEKYVMTKLFYRTFASSPGDIKLDLEISEKIQLLQTFLKPEHLDIPSVLRNDASWLLAEKELQKISAFKAPREKLLCIINCCKVINNLLLNAAMSENHVLAGADDFLPVLIYVTIKANPPQLHSNLKFIQLYRRQAKLVSEAAFYFTNLVSAKTFIVDLNAKSLSIDEIEFEESMQAARETNKLIPEEFFTTQEVMTTSQGQIDPGASARVHHKETNGELQTTIFFCKIY
;
A
#
# COMPACT_ATOMS: atom_id res chain seq x y z
N MET A 1 -10.89 18.15 16.17
CA MET A 1 -9.59 18.85 16.30
C MET A 1 -9.41 19.88 15.19
N GLU A 2 -9.90 19.64 13.96
CA GLU A 2 -9.88 20.64 12.89
C GLU A 2 -10.65 21.92 13.27
N ASP A 3 -11.92 21.80 13.68
CA ASP A 3 -12.72 22.95 14.14
C ASP A 3 -12.04 23.68 15.30
N THR A 4 -11.45 22.93 16.24
CA THR A 4 -10.70 23.49 17.37
C THR A 4 -9.48 24.32 16.93
N ILE A 5 -8.79 23.92 15.86
CA ILE A 5 -7.66 24.69 15.31
C ILE A 5 -8.19 25.94 14.61
N ARG A 6 -9.26 25.82 13.81
CA ARG A 6 -9.87 26.95 13.07
C ARG A 6 -10.43 28.02 13.99
N ASP A 7 -11.05 27.61 15.09
CA ASP A 7 -11.67 28.52 16.06
C ASP A 7 -10.65 29.13 17.04
N HIS A 8 -9.40 28.66 17.04
CA HIS A 8 -8.40 29.12 18.00
C HIS A 8 -7.86 30.52 17.63
N PRO A 9 -7.83 31.50 18.55
CA PRO A 9 -7.43 32.88 18.24
C PRO A 9 -6.05 33.03 17.60
N ILE A 10 -5.09 32.15 17.94
CA ILE A 10 -3.74 32.13 17.34
C ILE A 10 -3.77 31.78 15.84
N TRP A 11 -4.78 31.03 15.39
CA TRP A 11 -4.93 30.60 14.00
C TRP A 11 -5.92 31.46 13.20
N ALA A 12 -6.46 32.53 13.80
CA ALA A 12 -7.49 33.37 13.16
C ALA A 12 -7.05 34.03 11.84
N GLY A 13 -5.75 34.16 11.60
CA GLY A 13 -5.19 34.69 10.35
C GLY A 13 -4.63 33.63 9.40
N ALA A 14 -4.74 32.33 9.74
CA ALA A 14 -4.16 31.26 8.94
C ALA A 14 -5.03 30.97 7.70
N THR A 15 -4.38 30.63 6.58
CA THR A 15 -5.11 30.22 5.37
C THR A 15 -5.61 28.78 5.47
N ASP A 16 -6.55 28.40 4.59
CA ASP A 16 -7.03 27.02 4.52
C ASP A 16 -5.90 26.02 4.24
N GLU A 17 -4.90 26.41 3.43
CA GLU A 17 -3.73 25.58 3.13
C GLU A 17 -2.82 25.40 4.35
N GLU A 18 -2.67 26.42 5.18
CA GLU A 18 -1.87 26.35 6.41
C GLU A 18 -2.55 25.46 7.46
N VAL A 19 -3.87 25.65 7.65
CA VAL A 19 -4.67 24.78 8.53
C VAL A 19 -4.62 23.34 8.02
N ASP A 20 -4.76 23.14 6.72
CA ASP A 20 -4.70 21.81 6.14
C ASP A 20 -3.33 21.14 6.31
N SER A 21 -2.25 21.89 6.11
CA SER A 21 -0.88 21.43 6.34
C SER A 21 -0.64 21.06 7.80
N ALA A 22 -1.18 21.84 8.74
CA ALA A 22 -1.14 21.52 10.16
C ALA A 22 -1.89 20.21 10.47
N MET A 23 -3.06 20.02 9.87
CA MET A 23 -3.86 18.80 10.03
C MET A 23 -3.18 17.56 9.42
N GLU A 24 -2.48 17.70 8.29
CA GLU A 24 -1.62 16.64 7.74
C GLU A 24 -0.45 16.32 8.68
N GLY A 25 0.18 17.34 9.28
CA GLY A 25 1.25 17.18 10.26
C GLY A 25 0.78 16.44 11.52
N LEU A 26 -0.43 16.77 11.98
CA LEU A 26 -1.08 16.09 13.11
C LEU A 26 -1.38 14.61 12.79
N GLU A 27 -1.97 14.31 11.62
CA GLU A 27 -2.21 12.93 11.17
C GLU A 27 -0.89 12.15 11.19
N LYS A 28 0.16 12.69 10.59
CA LYS A 28 1.49 12.07 10.56
C LYS A 28 2.04 11.83 11.96
N TYR A 29 1.97 12.82 12.85
CA TYR A 29 2.48 12.70 14.22
C TYR A 29 1.75 11.60 15.00
N VAL A 30 0.41 11.67 15.05
CA VAL A 30 -0.43 10.73 15.80
C VAL A 30 -0.27 9.31 15.26
N MET A 31 -0.40 9.14 13.94
CA MET A 31 -0.36 7.82 13.33
C MET A 31 1.03 7.19 13.37
N THR A 32 2.10 7.97 13.36
CA THR A 32 3.46 7.44 13.56
C THR A 32 3.63 6.86 14.98
N LYS A 33 3.07 7.50 16.01
CA LYS A 33 3.13 7.02 17.39
C LYS A 33 2.24 5.80 17.63
N LEU A 34 1.09 5.74 16.97
CA LEU A 34 0.12 4.65 17.12
C LEU A 34 0.38 3.47 16.18
N PHE A 35 1.27 3.60 15.18
CA PHE A 35 1.46 2.65 14.08
C PHE A 35 1.51 1.18 14.52
N TYR A 36 2.37 0.85 15.49
CA TYR A 36 2.55 -0.54 15.94
C TYR A 36 1.34 -1.14 16.68
N ARG A 37 0.38 -0.31 17.10
CA ARG A 37 -0.87 -0.76 17.73
C ARG A 37 -2.02 -0.86 16.73
N THR A 38 -1.93 -0.15 15.61
CA THR A 38 -3.05 0.03 14.68
C THR A 38 -2.84 -0.61 13.32
N PHE A 39 -1.59 -0.83 12.90
CA PHE A 39 -1.23 -1.48 11.64
C PHE A 39 -1.10 -3.00 11.81
N ALA A 40 -1.76 -3.77 10.95
CA ALA A 40 -1.76 -5.24 10.98
C ALA A 40 -2.01 -5.82 12.39
N SER A 41 -2.88 -5.18 13.17
CA SER A 41 -3.04 -5.47 14.60
C SER A 41 -3.83 -6.73 14.90
N SER A 42 -4.59 -7.26 13.92
CA SER A 42 -5.34 -8.50 14.07
C SER A 42 -4.61 -9.67 13.41
N PRO A 43 -4.63 -10.88 14.02
CA PRO A 43 -4.09 -12.08 13.38
C PRO A 43 -4.72 -12.38 12.01
N GLY A 44 -5.99 -12.00 11.82
CA GLY A 44 -6.69 -12.13 10.55
C GLY A 44 -6.09 -11.27 9.44
N ASP A 45 -5.68 -10.03 9.76
CA ASP A 45 -5.04 -9.16 8.77
C ASP A 45 -3.66 -9.71 8.36
N ILE A 46 -2.87 -10.19 9.31
CA ILE A 46 -1.56 -10.81 9.06
C ILE A 46 -1.72 -12.05 8.15
N LYS A 47 -2.71 -12.90 8.45
CA LYS A 47 -3.01 -14.08 7.64
C LYS A 47 -3.38 -13.70 6.20
N LEU A 48 -4.26 -12.71 6.02
CA LEU A 48 -4.67 -12.25 4.69
C LEU A 48 -3.48 -11.66 3.91
N ASP A 49 -2.60 -10.91 4.57
CA ASP A 49 -1.40 -10.37 3.92
C ASP A 49 -0.48 -11.49 3.40
N LEU A 50 -0.29 -12.56 4.18
CA LEU A 50 0.51 -13.72 3.77
C LEU A 50 -0.14 -14.44 2.59
N GLU A 51 -1.43 -14.77 2.68
CA GLU A 51 -2.17 -15.46 1.61
C GLU A 51 -2.15 -14.66 0.29
N ILE A 52 -2.32 -13.34 0.37
CA ILE A 52 -2.24 -12.45 -0.80
C ILE A 52 -0.83 -12.44 -1.38
N SER A 53 0.21 -12.31 -0.55
CA SER A 53 1.59 -12.24 -1.03
C SER A 53 2.02 -13.56 -1.68
N GLU A 54 1.69 -14.70 -1.05
CA GLU A 54 1.95 -16.03 -1.61
C GLU A 54 1.23 -16.21 -2.94
N LYS A 55 -0.05 -15.84 -3.03
CA LYS A 55 -0.80 -15.92 -4.29
C LYS A 55 -0.17 -15.06 -5.38
N ILE A 56 0.22 -13.82 -5.06
CA ILE A 56 0.91 -12.94 -6.01
C ILE A 56 2.22 -13.57 -6.49
N GLN A 57 3.04 -14.13 -5.59
CA GLN A 57 4.31 -14.77 -5.96
C GLN A 57 4.10 -15.92 -6.95
N LEU A 58 3.06 -16.74 -6.77
CA LEU A 58 2.74 -17.82 -7.71
C LEU A 58 2.32 -17.25 -9.08
N LEU A 59 1.42 -16.26 -9.09
CA LEU A 59 0.94 -15.62 -10.31
C LEU A 59 2.07 -14.94 -11.10
N GLN A 60 3.07 -14.36 -10.42
CA GLN A 60 4.19 -13.67 -11.06
C GLN A 60 4.97 -14.57 -12.04
N THR A 61 4.98 -15.89 -11.81
CA THR A 61 5.78 -16.85 -12.59
C THR A 61 5.24 -17.12 -14.00
N PHE A 62 3.91 -17.01 -14.19
CA PHE A 62 3.27 -17.36 -15.46
C PHE A 62 2.32 -16.29 -16.01
N LEU A 63 1.89 -15.32 -15.20
CA LEU A 63 0.94 -14.29 -15.63
C LEU A 63 1.61 -13.32 -16.62
N LYS A 64 0.98 -13.20 -17.79
CA LYS A 64 1.37 -12.32 -18.89
C LYS A 64 0.32 -11.22 -19.10
N PRO A 65 0.67 -10.07 -19.71
CA PRO A 65 -0.27 -8.97 -19.94
C PRO A 65 -1.53 -9.37 -20.71
N GLU A 66 -1.44 -10.33 -21.64
CA GLU A 66 -2.56 -10.85 -22.43
C GLU A 66 -3.66 -11.47 -21.58
N HIS A 67 -3.32 -12.09 -20.44
CA HIS A 67 -4.30 -12.73 -19.56
C HIS A 67 -5.22 -11.72 -18.85
N LEU A 68 -4.86 -10.44 -18.90
CA LEU A 68 -5.64 -9.32 -18.37
C LEU A 68 -6.10 -8.40 -19.50
N ASP A 69 -6.11 -8.87 -20.76
CA ASP A 69 -6.53 -8.10 -21.92
C ASP A 69 -5.72 -6.81 -22.16
N ILE A 70 -4.46 -6.76 -21.71
CA ILE A 70 -3.62 -5.57 -21.87
C ILE A 70 -3.06 -5.50 -23.31
N PRO A 71 -3.42 -4.47 -24.09
CA PRO A 71 -2.98 -4.32 -25.47
C PRO A 71 -1.47 -4.07 -25.55
N SER A 72 -0.84 -4.46 -26.67
CA SER A 72 0.60 -4.32 -26.88
C SER A 72 1.09 -2.87 -26.80
N VAL A 73 0.27 -1.91 -27.17
CA VAL A 73 0.58 -0.47 -27.11
C VAL A 73 0.83 0.02 -25.68
N LEU A 74 0.22 -0.63 -24.68
CA LEU A 74 0.39 -0.30 -23.26
C LEU A 74 1.56 -1.04 -22.61
N ARG A 75 2.31 -1.85 -23.36
CA ARG A 75 3.42 -2.63 -22.82
C ARG A 75 4.70 -1.82 -22.82
N ASN A 76 4.97 -1.21 -21.69
CA ASN A 76 6.18 -0.41 -21.47
C ASN A 76 6.83 -0.84 -20.16
N ASP A 77 7.80 -1.74 -20.26
CA ASP A 77 8.48 -2.34 -19.11
C ASP A 77 9.11 -1.28 -18.19
N ALA A 78 9.67 -0.21 -18.76
CA ALA A 78 10.28 0.86 -17.98
C ALA A 78 9.24 1.65 -17.15
N SER A 79 8.08 1.95 -17.74
CA SER A 79 6.99 2.67 -17.07
C SER A 79 6.32 1.79 -16.02
N TRP A 80 6.12 0.51 -16.31
CA TRP A 80 5.59 -0.45 -15.35
C TRP A 80 6.55 -0.65 -14.17
N LEU A 81 7.85 -0.82 -14.44
CA LEU A 81 8.86 -0.91 -13.38
C LEU A 81 8.86 0.35 -12.49
N LEU A 82 8.69 1.54 -13.07
CA LEU A 82 8.58 2.77 -12.29
C LEU A 82 7.33 2.76 -11.39
N ALA A 83 6.18 2.34 -11.92
CA ALA A 83 4.93 2.23 -11.15
C ALA A 83 5.05 1.18 -10.03
N GLU A 84 5.66 0.03 -10.32
CA GLU A 84 5.96 -1.02 -9.33
C GLU A 84 6.81 -0.47 -8.18
N LYS A 85 7.86 0.29 -8.50
CA LYS A 85 8.75 0.90 -7.51
C LYS A 85 8.06 1.95 -6.65
N GLU A 86 7.10 2.72 -7.20
CA GLU A 86 6.28 3.62 -6.39
C GLU A 86 5.42 2.85 -5.40
N LEU A 87 4.78 1.76 -5.84
CA LEU A 87 3.90 0.97 -4.99
C LEU A 87 4.67 0.21 -3.89
N GLN A 88 5.86 -0.31 -4.21
CA GLN A 88 6.74 -0.99 -3.25
C GLN A 88 7.18 -0.11 -2.07
N LYS A 89 7.18 1.22 -2.22
CA LYS A 89 7.54 2.16 -1.15
C LYS A 89 6.49 2.24 -0.03
N ILE A 90 5.28 1.71 -0.23
CA ILE A 90 4.15 1.88 0.70
C ILE A 90 4.48 1.45 2.13
N SER A 91 5.31 0.42 2.30
CA SER A 91 5.70 -0.11 3.61
C SER A 91 6.84 0.66 4.28
N ALA A 92 7.50 1.59 3.57
CA ALA A 92 8.52 2.48 4.16
C ALA A 92 7.90 3.62 4.98
N PHE A 93 6.61 3.90 4.82
CA PHE A 93 5.92 5.00 5.48
C PHE A 93 5.00 4.54 6.60
N LYS A 94 4.78 5.40 7.60
CA LYS A 94 3.86 5.16 8.72
C LYS A 94 2.63 6.05 8.70
N ALA A 95 2.69 7.22 8.04
CA ALA A 95 1.54 8.11 7.92
C ALA A 95 0.59 7.63 6.79
N PRO A 96 -0.74 7.66 7.01
CA PRO A 96 -1.72 7.31 5.98
C PRO A 96 -1.57 8.14 4.71
N ARG A 97 -1.35 9.46 4.83
CA ARG A 97 -1.05 10.36 3.70
C ARG A 97 0.09 9.85 2.81
N GLU A 98 1.21 9.47 3.42
CA GLU A 98 2.42 9.08 2.70
C GLU A 98 2.23 7.74 2.00
N LYS A 99 1.55 6.78 2.65
CA LYS A 99 1.13 5.51 2.02
C LYS A 99 0.19 5.73 0.83
N LEU A 100 -0.79 6.63 0.97
CA LEU A 100 -1.70 6.98 -0.11
C LEU A 100 -0.96 7.64 -1.29
N LEU A 101 0.08 8.45 -1.01
CA LEU A 101 0.87 9.08 -2.05
C LEU A 101 1.63 8.05 -2.92
N CYS A 102 2.11 6.94 -2.35
CA CYS A 102 2.67 5.83 -3.13
C CYS A 102 1.68 5.27 -4.15
N ILE A 103 0.42 5.10 -3.75
CA ILE A 103 -0.66 4.63 -4.62
C ILE A 103 -0.91 5.64 -5.73
N ILE A 104 -1.07 6.92 -5.37
CA ILE A 104 -1.31 8.01 -6.33
C ILE A 104 -0.16 8.10 -7.35
N ASN A 105 1.10 8.02 -6.91
CA ASN A 105 2.25 8.09 -7.80
C ASN A 105 2.30 6.90 -8.76
N CYS A 106 2.05 5.67 -8.26
CA CYS A 106 1.92 4.48 -9.10
C CYS A 106 0.85 4.69 -10.18
N CYS A 107 -0.35 5.14 -9.79
CA CYS A 107 -1.45 5.37 -10.73
C CYS A 107 -1.15 6.50 -11.73
N LYS A 108 -0.43 7.56 -11.33
CA LYS A 108 0.00 8.64 -12.24
C LYS A 108 0.99 8.16 -13.29
N VAL A 109 1.92 7.27 -12.92
CA VAL A 109 2.85 6.66 -13.88
C VAL A 109 2.07 5.84 -14.91
N ILE A 110 1.10 5.03 -14.46
CA ILE A 110 0.21 4.26 -15.34
C ILE A 110 -0.58 5.21 -16.26
N ASN A 111 -1.24 6.24 -15.73
CA ASN A 111 -2.01 7.18 -16.55
C ASN A 111 -1.16 7.92 -17.58
N ASN A 112 0.07 8.32 -17.23
CA ASN A 112 0.98 8.93 -18.19
C ASN A 112 1.33 7.97 -19.33
N LEU A 113 1.47 6.67 -19.04
CA LEU A 113 1.66 5.65 -20.06
C LEU A 113 0.44 5.53 -20.98
N LEU A 114 -0.78 5.48 -20.42
CA LEU A 114 -2.01 5.45 -21.22
C LEU A 114 -2.14 6.69 -22.11
N LEU A 115 -1.86 7.88 -21.56
CA LEU A 115 -1.90 9.13 -22.32
C LEU A 115 -0.89 9.14 -23.47
N ASN A 116 0.33 8.66 -23.24
CA ASN A 116 1.34 8.57 -24.30
C ASN A 116 0.93 7.60 -25.41
N ALA A 117 0.37 6.44 -25.05
CA ALA A 117 -0.13 5.46 -26.01
C ALA A 117 -1.28 6.02 -26.86
N ALA A 118 -2.21 6.76 -26.25
CA ALA A 118 -3.32 7.41 -26.93
C ALA A 118 -2.88 8.53 -27.89
N MET A 119 -1.71 9.14 -27.64
CA MET A 119 -1.14 10.17 -28.52
C MET A 119 -0.32 9.56 -29.68
N SER A 120 0.23 8.35 -29.51
CA SER A 120 1.06 7.70 -30.53
C SER A 120 0.28 6.90 -31.57
N GLU A 121 -0.93 6.43 -31.26
CA GLU A 121 -1.76 5.63 -32.17
C GLU A 121 -3.17 6.22 -32.26
N ASN A 122 -3.84 6.11 -33.43
CA ASN A 122 -5.25 6.50 -33.64
C ASN A 122 -6.27 5.66 -32.82
N HIS A 123 -5.82 4.97 -31.78
CA HIS A 123 -6.66 4.18 -30.89
C HIS A 123 -7.32 5.07 -29.84
N VAL A 124 -8.65 5.05 -29.81
CA VAL A 124 -9.45 5.61 -28.72
C VAL A 124 -9.27 4.68 -27.51
N LEU A 125 -8.19 4.86 -26.75
CA LEU A 125 -8.05 4.24 -25.44
C LEU A 125 -9.10 4.87 -24.51
N ALA A 126 -9.98 4.03 -23.96
CA ALA A 126 -11.03 4.45 -23.04
C ALA A 126 -10.46 4.36 -21.63
N GLY A 127 -10.06 5.51 -21.08
CA GLY A 127 -9.12 5.61 -19.95
C GLY A 127 -9.42 4.83 -18.66
N ALA A 128 -10.61 4.27 -18.45
CA ALA A 128 -10.90 3.41 -17.28
C ALA A 128 -10.78 1.91 -17.59
N ASP A 129 -11.23 1.48 -18.77
CA ASP A 129 -11.21 0.07 -19.20
C ASP A 129 -9.77 -0.41 -19.47
N ASP A 130 -8.88 0.51 -19.86
CA ASP A 130 -7.46 0.26 -20.06
C ASP A 130 -6.62 0.39 -18.77
N PHE A 131 -7.12 1.10 -17.75
CA PHE A 131 -6.34 1.44 -16.55
C PHE A 131 -6.30 0.30 -15.53
N LEU A 132 -7.46 -0.25 -15.18
CA LEU A 132 -7.55 -1.25 -14.12
C LEU A 132 -6.76 -2.53 -14.44
N PRO A 133 -6.79 -3.09 -15.67
CA PRO A 133 -5.95 -4.23 -16.01
C PRO A 133 -4.45 -3.98 -15.82
N VAL A 134 -3.97 -2.81 -16.24
CA VAL A 134 -2.57 -2.40 -16.04
C VAL A 134 -2.25 -2.26 -14.56
N LEU A 135 -3.16 -1.70 -13.76
CA LEU A 135 -2.98 -1.60 -12.31
C LEU A 135 -2.92 -2.97 -11.63
N ILE A 136 -3.77 -3.92 -12.03
CA ILE A 136 -3.73 -5.30 -11.54
C ILE A 136 -2.38 -5.93 -11.87
N TYR A 137 -1.94 -5.83 -13.12
CA TYR A 137 -0.66 -6.38 -13.57
C TYR A 137 0.52 -5.79 -12.80
N VAL A 138 0.60 -4.46 -12.69
CA VAL A 138 1.62 -3.74 -11.91
C VAL A 138 1.58 -4.16 -10.44
N THR A 139 0.40 -4.33 -9.85
CA THR A 139 0.26 -4.76 -8.44
C THR A 139 0.81 -6.17 -8.25
N ILE A 140 0.53 -7.09 -9.18
CA ILE A 140 1.06 -8.46 -9.18
C ILE A 140 2.58 -8.42 -9.33
N LYS A 141 3.14 -7.68 -10.30
CA LYS A 141 4.60 -7.60 -10.49
C LYS A 141 5.31 -6.88 -9.34
N ALA A 142 4.67 -5.89 -8.71
CA ALA A 142 5.23 -5.20 -7.55
C ALA A 142 5.25 -6.05 -6.27
N ASN A 143 4.23 -6.90 -6.05
CA ASN A 143 3.99 -7.64 -4.80
C ASN A 143 4.26 -6.80 -3.54
N PRO A 144 3.54 -5.68 -3.34
CA PRO A 144 3.81 -4.77 -2.24
C PRO A 144 3.61 -5.47 -0.89
N PRO A 145 4.57 -5.38 0.06
CA PRO A 145 4.47 -6.05 1.35
C PRO A 145 3.24 -5.60 2.13
N GLN A 146 2.53 -6.54 2.76
CA GLN A 146 1.38 -6.27 3.62
C GLN A 146 0.29 -5.42 2.93
N LEU A 147 -0.02 -5.76 1.67
CA LEU A 147 -0.95 -5.01 0.82
C LEU A 147 -2.32 -4.79 1.49
N HIS A 148 -2.91 -5.84 2.09
CA HIS A 148 -4.22 -5.75 2.74
C HIS A 148 -4.17 -4.83 3.95
N SER A 149 -3.18 -5.00 4.84
CA SER A 149 -3.02 -4.12 6.01
C SER A 149 -2.76 -2.67 5.61
N ASN A 150 -1.98 -2.42 4.55
CA ASN A 150 -1.75 -1.08 4.04
C ASN A 150 -3.04 -0.40 3.57
N LEU A 151 -3.84 -1.09 2.75
CA LEU A 151 -5.10 -0.55 2.26
C LEU A 151 -6.10 -0.31 3.40
N LYS A 152 -6.25 -1.28 4.31
CA LYS A 152 -7.10 -1.14 5.50
C LYS A 152 -6.66 0.03 6.38
N PHE A 153 -5.37 0.21 6.58
CA PHE A 153 -4.83 1.31 7.38
C PHE A 153 -5.14 2.68 6.77
N ILE A 154 -4.97 2.84 5.45
CA ILE A 154 -5.33 4.08 4.75
C ILE A 154 -6.84 4.34 4.89
N GLN A 155 -7.68 3.33 4.66
CA GLN A 155 -9.14 3.45 4.77
C GLN A 155 -9.59 3.91 6.16
N LEU A 156 -8.94 3.42 7.22
CA LEU A 156 -9.34 3.71 8.61
C LEU A 156 -8.79 5.04 9.13
N TYR A 157 -7.57 5.43 8.72
CA TYR A 157 -6.83 6.49 9.39
C TYR A 157 -6.51 7.70 8.51
N ARG A 158 -6.73 7.64 7.20
CA ARG A 158 -6.64 8.82 6.35
C ARG A 158 -7.79 9.77 6.70
N ARG A 159 -7.50 11.07 6.84
CA ARG A 159 -8.56 12.09 6.98
C ARG A 159 -9.57 11.97 5.83
N GLN A 160 -10.85 11.73 6.17
CA GLN A 160 -11.90 11.47 5.18
C GLN A 160 -12.06 12.61 4.16
N ALA A 161 -11.89 13.87 4.60
CA ALA A 161 -11.92 15.05 3.73
C ALA A 161 -10.83 15.03 2.63
N LYS A 162 -9.82 14.17 2.76
CA LYS A 162 -8.72 14.01 1.80
C LYS A 162 -8.74 12.72 1.00
N LEU A 163 -9.67 11.82 1.31
CA LEU A 163 -9.92 10.61 0.53
C LEU A 163 -11.13 10.84 -0.37
N VAL A 164 -11.00 11.80 -1.30
CA VAL A 164 -12.05 12.25 -2.22
C VAL A 164 -11.48 12.44 -3.63
N SER A 165 -12.35 12.53 -4.65
CA SER A 165 -11.97 12.78 -6.05
C SER A 165 -10.91 11.78 -6.55
N GLU A 166 -9.84 12.25 -7.21
CA GLU A 166 -8.74 11.46 -7.77
C GLU A 166 -8.12 10.51 -6.72
N ALA A 167 -7.92 10.96 -5.48
CA ALA A 167 -7.36 10.14 -4.42
C ALA A 167 -8.26 8.95 -4.06
N ALA A 168 -9.58 9.19 -3.97
CA ALA A 168 -10.56 8.12 -3.73
C ALA A 168 -10.66 7.18 -4.92
N PHE A 169 -10.60 7.70 -6.14
CA PHE A 169 -10.64 6.90 -7.37
C PHE A 169 -9.46 5.91 -7.43
N TYR A 170 -8.22 6.38 -7.28
CA TYR A 170 -7.05 5.49 -7.31
C TYR A 170 -7.02 4.50 -6.15
N PHE A 171 -7.38 4.96 -4.94
CA PHE A 171 -7.46 4.08 -3.79
C PHE A 171 -8.49 2.97 -4.01
N THR A 172 -9.69 3.31 -4.51
CA THR A 172 -10.75 2.34 -4.81
C THR A 172 -10.31 1.34 -5.88
N ASN A 173 -9.63 1.81 -6.94
CA ASN A 173 -9.12 0.92 -7.98
C ASN A 173 -8.07 -0.06 -7.45
N LEU A 174 -7.18 0.35 -6.54
CA LEU A 174 -6.22 -0.56 -5.92
C LEU A 174 -6.90 -1.54 -4.96
N VAL A 175 -7.94 -1.11 -4.24
CA VAL A 175 -8.79 -2.01 -3.44
C VAL A 175 -9.48 -3.05 -4.33
N SER A 176 -10.02 -2.63 -5.47
CA SER A 176 -10.61 -3.53 -6.48
C SER A 176 -9.58 -4.49 -7.06
N ALA A 177 -8.37 -4.01 -7.40
CA ALA A 177 -7.29 -4.85 -7.88
C ALA A 177 -6.88 -5.91 -6.85
N LYS A 178 -6.73 -5.53 -5.57
CA LYS A 178 -6.48 -6.49 -4.47
C LYS A 178 -7.61 -7.51 -4.37
N THR A 179 -8.88 -7.12 -4.49
CA THR A 179 -10.02 -8.06 -4.40
C THR A 179 -10.02 -9.01 -5.59
N PHE A 180 -9.80 -8.50 -6.80
CA PHE A 180 -9.65 -9.31 -8.00
C PHE A 180 -8.53 -10.35 -7.84
N ILE A 181 -7.35 -9.95 -7.35
CA ILE A 181 -6.23 -10.87 -7.11
C ILE A 181 -6.62 -11.97 -6.12
N VAL A 182 -7.32 -11.65 -5.02
CA VAL A 182 -7.79 -12.64 -4.03
C VAL A 182 -8.72 -13.67 -4.66
N ASP A 183 -9.64 -13.25 -5.53
CA ASP A 183 -10.65 -14.12 -6.14
C ASP A 183 -10.22 -14.73 -7.50
N LEU A 184 -9.06 -14.31 -8.02
CA LEU A 184 -8.52 -14.71 -9.32
C LEU A 184 -8.44 -16.23 -9.46
N ASN A 185 -9.01 -16.73 -10.56
CA ASN A 185 -9.01 -18.13 -10.97
C ASN A 185 -8.85 -18.23 -12.50
N ALA A 186 -8.85 -19.44 -13.06
CA ALA A 186 -8.69 -19.69 -14.49
C ALA A 186 -9.64 -18.86 -15.37
N LYS A 187 -10.92 -18.76 -14.98
CA LYS A 187 -11.93 -18.00 -15.73
C LYS A 187 -11.66 -16.50 -15.74
N SER A 188 -11.07 -15.97 -14.66
CA SER A 188 -10.68 -14.56 -14.57
C SER A 188 -9.60 -14.17 -15.58
N LEU A 189 -8.81 -15.15 -16.04
CA LEU A 189 -7.69 -14.96 -16.97
C LEU A 189 -7.98 -15.48 -18.39
N SER A 190 -9.17 -16.04 -18.63
CA SER A 190 -9.52 -16.75 -19.86
C SER A 190 -8.56 -17.89 -20.21
N ILE A 191 -8.00 -18.55 -19.19
CA ILE A 191 -7.11 -19.72 -19.34
C ILE A 191 -7.92 -21.00 -19.04
N ASP A 192 -7.54 -22.12 -19.65
CA ASP A 192 -8.10 -23.42 -19.31
C ASP A 192 -7.83 -23.79 -17.83
N GLU A 193 -8.77 -24.47 -17.19
CA GLU A 193 -8.68 -24.79 -15.76
C GLU A 193 -7.50 -25.75 -15.45
N ILE A 194 -7.20 -26.66 -16.38
CA ILE A 194 -6.07 -27.59 -16.26
C ILE A 194 -4.76 -26.82 -16.43
N GLU A 195 -4.64 -25.99 -17.48
CA GLU A 195 -3.44 -25.17 -17.73
C GLU A 195 -3.15 -24.21 -16.56
N PHE A 196 -4.19 -23.62 -15.97
CA PHE A 196 -4.05 -22.75 -14.80
C PHE A 196 -3.53 -23.50 -13.59
N GLU A 197 -4.09 -24.68 -13.25
CA GLU A 197 -3.62 -25.45 -12.09
C GLU A 197 -2.21 -26.02 -12.30
N GLU A 198 -1.88 -26.46 -13.53
CA GLU A 198 -0.53 -26.87 -13.89
C GLU A 198 0.48 -25.72 -13.68
N SER A 199 0.13 -24.51 -14.12
CA SER A 199 0.96 -23.31 -13.92
C SER A 199 1.13 -22.95 -12.45
N MET A 200 0.04 -23.00 -11.66
CA MET A 200 0.07 -22.75 -10.22
C MET A 200 0.91 -23.81 -9.49
N GLN A 201 0.83 -25.07 -9.89
CA GLN A 201 1.61 -26.15 -9.30
C GLN A 201 3.10 -26.03 -9.63
N ALA A 202 3.44 -25.76 -10.90
CA ALA A 202 4.81 -25.51 -11.32
C ALA A 202 5.43 -24.31 -10.58
N ALA A 203 4.64 -23.26 -10.34
CA ALA A 203 5.05 -22.11 -9.54
C ALA A 203 5.35 -22.48 -8.08
N ARG A 204 4.51 -23.31 -7.45
CA ARG A 204 4.72 -23.79 -6.08
C ARG A 204 5.99 -24.63 -5.96
N GLU A 205 6.30 -25.44 -6.96
CA GLU A 205 7.51 -26.25 -7.01
C GLU A 205 8.76 -25.38 -7.17
N THR A 206 8.70 -24.37 -8.04
CA THR A 206 9.78 -23.40 -8.23
C THR A 206 10.08 -22.63 -6.95
N ASN A 207 9.05 -22.16 -6.24
CA ASN A 207 9.23 -21.41 -4.99
C ASN A 207 9.80 -22.26 -3.85
N LYS A 208 9.51 -23.57 -3.80
CA LYS A 208 10.12 -24.49 -2.81
C LYS A 208 11.61 -24.72 -3.04
N LEU A 209 12.09 -24.53 -4.27
CA LEU A 209 13.48 -24.74 -4.66
C LEU A 209 14.36 -23.51 -4.44
N ILE A 210 13.82 -22.39 -3.96
CA ILE A 210 14.57 -21.21 -3.53
C ILE A 210 14.79 -21.35 -2.01
N PRO A 211 15.97 -21.79 -1.53
CA PRO A 211 16.24 -21.85 -0.09
C PRO A 211 16.33 -20.42 0.47
N GLU A 212 16.01 -20.25 1.75
CA GLU A 212 16.19 -19.01 2.53
C GLU A 212 17.69 -18.59 2.70
N GLU A 213 18.49 -18.55 1.63
CA GLU A 213 19.90 -18.18 1.70
C GLU A 213 20.17 -16.69 1.43
N PHE A 214 19.13 -15.86 1.23
CA PHE A 214 19.28 -14.43 0.93
C PHE A 214 19.03 -13.46 2.10
N PHE A 215 18.72 -13.94 3.31
CA PHE A 215 18.45 -13.09 4.49
C PHE A 215 19.51 -13.19 5.59
N THR A 216 20.80 -13.18 5.24
CA THR A 216 21.88 -13.04 6.25
C THR A 216 23.07 -12.28 5.71
N THR A 217 22.95 -10.97 5.52
CA THR A 217 24.08 -10.03 5.59
C THR A 217 23.56 -8.59 5.73
N GLN A 218 23.05 -8.23 6.91
CA GLN A 218 23.12 -6.85 7.40
C GLN A 218 23.26 -6.84 8.93
N GLU A 219 24.25 -7.57 9.46
CA GLU A 219 24.89 -7.18 10.71
C GLU A 219 26.38 -7.39 10.54
N VAL A 220 27.15 -6.29 10.61
CA VAL A 220 28.50 -6.13 11.19
C VAL A 220 29.21 -4.97 10.48
N MET A 221 29.89 -4.15 11.31
CA MET A 221 30.71 -2.95 11.05
C MET A 221 29.93 -1.62 11.24
N THR A 222 30.24 -0.76 12.22
CA THR A 222 31.45 -0.67 13.07
C THR A 222 31.19 0.20 14.31
N THR A 223 31.61 -0.30 15.46
CA THR A 223 31.99 0.48 16.64
C THR A 223 33.27 1.27 16.37
N SER A 224 33.24 2.59 16.59
CA SER A 224 34.32 3.33 17.25
C SER A 224 33.94 4.81 17.39
N GLN A 225 33.75 5.29 18.63
CA GLN A 225 34.52 6.38 19.23
C GLN A 225 33.89 6.87 20.55
N GLY A 226 34.70 6.87 21.61
CA GLY A 226 34.75 7.97 22.58
C GLY A 226 33.90 7.87 23.85
N GLN A 227 34.44 7.23 24.89
CA GLN A 227 34.11 7.51 26.29
C GLN A 227 34.35 8.99 26.62
N ILE A 228 33.39 9.64 27.29
CA ILE A 228 33.63 10.50 28.47
C ILE A 228 32.38 10.44 29.37
N ASP A 229 32.51 9.79 30.52
CA ASP A 229 31.66 9.97 31.71
C ASP A 229 32.31 11.07 32.58
N PRO A 230 31.57 11.87 33.36
CA PRO A 230 31.10 11.34 34.66
C PRO A 230 29.77 11.91 35.21
N GLY A 231 29.07 11.08 35.97
CA GLY A 231 28.68 11.47 37.33
C GLY A 231 27.18 11.63 37.65
N ALA A 232 26.73 10.71 38.52
CA ALA A 232 25.80 10.89 39.64
C ALA A 232 24.27 10.81 39.44
N SER A 233 23.73 9.72 40.00
CA SER A 233 22.64 9.67 41.00
C SER A 233 21.26 10.22 40.63
N ALA A 234 20.26 9.34 40.50
CA ALA A 234 19.23 9.15 41.52
C ALA A 234 18.14 8.12 41.11
N ARG A 235 17.62 7.50 42.15
CA ARG A 235 16.59 6.47 42.27
C ARG A 235 15.16 6.91 41.81
N VAL A 236 14.42 5.93 41.29
CA VAL A 236 13.03 5.54 41.68
C VAL A 236 11.84 6.39 41.16
N HIS A 237 10.97 5.81 40.31
CA HIS A 237 9.68 5.19 40.68
C HIS A 237 8.86 4.79 39.43
N HIS A 238 8.51 3.50 39.33
CA HIS A 238 7.38 3.02 38.55
C HIS A 238 6.07 3.42 39.25
N LYS A 239 5.09 3.90 38.48
CA LYS A 239 3.66 3.76 38.81
C LYS A 239 2.87 3.52 37.52
N GLU A 240 2.43 2.27 37.39
CA GLU A 240 1.40 1.85 36.47
C GLU A 240 0.05 2.40 36.92
N THR A 241 -0.77 2.84 35.97
CA THR A 241 -2.22 2.94 36.14
C THR A 241 -2.90 2.42 34.88
N ASN A 242 -3.51 1.25 35.03
CA ASN A 242 -4.46 0.65 34.11
C ASN A 242 -5.73 1.52 34.03
N GLY A 243 -6.20 1.77 32.81
CA GLY A 243 -7.51 2.33 32.53
C GLY A 243 -8.08 1.67 31.30
N GLU A 244 -8.96 0.69 31.52
CA GLU A 244 -9.78 0.05 30.50
C GLU A 244 -10.74 1.07 29.88
N LEU A 245 -10.76 1.16 28.54
CA LEU A 245 -11.82 1.84 27.80
C LEU A 245 -12.37 0.86 26.77
N GLN A 246 -13.55 0.33 27.08
CA GLN A 246 -14.42 -0.35 26.14
C GLN A 246 -14.91 0.68 25.11
N THR A 247 -14.57 0.48 23.83
CA THR A 247 -15.15 1.26 22.73
C THR A 247 -15.96 0.33 21.84
N THR A 248 -17.27 0.45 21.98
CA THR A 248 -18.30 -0.12 21.12
C THR A 248 -18.11 0.37 19.67
N ILE A 249 -17.84 -0.53 18.73
CA ILE A 249 -17.76 -0.24 17.30
C ILE A 249 -19.18 -0.35 16.71
N PHE A 250 -19.73 0.78 16.26
CA PHE A 250 -20.91 0.82 15.41
C PHE A 250 -20.49 0.57 13.96
N PHE A 251 -20.91 -0.57 13.41
CA PHE A 251 -20.87 -0.86 11.97
C PHE A 251 -22.02 -0.11 11.29
N CYS A 252 -21.73 0.80 10.37
CA CYS A 252 -22.71 1.28 9.41
C CYS A 252 -22.39 0.65 8.04
N LYS A 253 -23.22 -0.31 7.64
CA LYS A 253 -23.26 -0.87 6.28
C LYS A 253 -23.81 0.21 5.35
N ILE A 254 -23.10 0.52 4.29
CA ILE A 254 -23.68 1.18 3.11
C ILE A 254 -23.79 0.08 2.04
N TYR A 255 -25.04 -0.28 1.74
CA TYR A 255 -25.49 -0.74 0.44
C TYR A 255 -25.96 0.49 -0.34
#